data_AF-A0A314KT57-F1
#
_entry.id   AF-A0A314KT57-F1
#
_cell.length_a   1.000
_cell.length_b   1.000
_cell.length_c   1.000
_cell.angle_alpha   90.00
_cell.angle_beta   90.00
_cell.angle_gamma   90.00
#
_symmetry.space_group_name_H-M   'P 1'
#
loop_
_entity.id
_entity.type
_entity.pdbx_description
1 polymer ?
#
loop_
_entity_poly.entity_id
_entity_poly.type
_entity_poly.pdbx_seq_one_letter_code
_entity_poly.pdbx_strand_id
1 'polypeptide(L)'
;VYSRRRETNDICPAPVPASFDPPLRDPPYNLDLPIALRKGIRTSKSTYSVANFVSYDHLSSTFRSMIASLDSSSVPKTVKEALNHPGWSDAMLEEIHALEDNHTWDLVDLPKGKKLVGCKWVFMVKVNPDGSVARLKA
;
A
#
# COMPACT_ATOMS: atom_id res chain seq x y z
N VAL A 1 5.99 8.66 -7.71
CA VAL A 1 7.03 8.79 -6.66
C VAL A 1 8.14 7.78 -6.95
N TYR A 2 9.34 8.24 -7.32
CA TYR A 2 10.54 7.38 -7.39
C TYR A 2 11.66 8.06 -6.61
N SER A 3 11.97 7.53 -5.43
CA SER A 3 13.15 7.89 -4.64
C SER A 3 14.22 6.81 -4.83
N ARG A 4 15.40 7.19 -5.35
CA ARG A 4 16.55 6.30 -5.50
C ARG A 4 17.28 6.20 -4.16
N ARG A 5 17.24 5.04 -3.52
CA ARG A 5 18.06 4.74 -2.31
C ARG A 5 19.52 4.63 -2.75
N ARG A 6 20.43 5.36 -2.07
CA ARG A 6 21.89 5.21 -2.25
C ARG A 6 22.28 3.83 -1.70
N GLU A 7 23.00 3.05 -2.49
CA GLU A 7 23.54 1.75 -2.08
C GLU A 7 24.68 1.96 -1.07
N THR A 8 24.54 1.41 0.13
CA THR A 8 25.62 1.26 1.10
C THR A 8 26.09 -0.19 1.02
N ASN A 9 27.37 -0.39 0.68
CA ASN A 9 28.02 -1.69 0.63
C ASN A 9 28.36 -2.16 2.05
N ASP A 10 27.42 -2.85 2.71
CA ASP A 10 27.72 -3.65 3.90
C ASP A 10 27.42 -5.12 3.58
N ILE A 11 28.49 -5.86 3.30
CA ILE A 11 28.47 -7.29 2.97
C ILE A 11 28.55 -8.07 4.28
N CYS A 12 27.42 -8.60 4.76
CA CYS A 12 27.41 -9.70 5.73
C CYS A 12 27.42 -11.04 4.96
N PRO A 13 28.33 -11.98 5.25
CA PRO A 13 28.32 -13.28 4.58
C PRO A 13 27.19 -14.17 5.14
N ALA A 14 26.30 -14.63 4.26
CA ALA A 14 25.28 -15.62 4.59
C ALA A 14 25.87 -17.05 4.53
N PRO A 15 25.40 -17.99 5.37
CA PRO A 15 25.90 -19.36 5.40
C PRO A 15 25.37 -20.19 4.22
N VAL A 16 26.22 -21.10 3.72
CA VAL A 16 25.97 -21.95 2.55
C VAL A 16 25.01 -23.10 2.91
N PRO A 17 23.91 -23.33 2.16
CA PRO A 17 23.13 -24.56 2.33
C PRO A 17 23.72 -25.70 1.49
N ALA A 18 23.74 -26.89 2.08
CA ALA A 18 24.18 -28.13 1.44
C ALA A 18 23.28 -28.51 0.25
N SER A 19 23.95 -28.86 -0.85
CA SER A 19 23.43 -29.42 -2.09
C SER A 19 22.66 -30.72 -1.84
N PHE A 20 21.44 -30.84 -2.36
CA PHE A 20 20.92 -32.03 -3.06
C PHE A 20 19.56 -31.68 -3.68
N ASP A 21 19.50 -31.49 -4.99
CA ASP A 21 18.32 -31.78 -5.83
C ASP A 21 18.71 -31.86 -7.33
N PRO A 22 18.13 -32.80 -8.12
CA PRO A 22 18.54 -33.14 -9.49
C PRO A 22 18.08 -32.11 -10.54
N PRO A 23 18.70 -32.07 -11.75
CA PRO A 23 18.44 -31.02 -12.72
C PRO A 23 17.13 -31.28 -13.48
N LEU A 24 16.04 -30.63 -13.06
CA LEU A 24 14.90 -30.40 -13.95
C LEU A 24 15.33 -29.35 -14.98
N ARG A 25 15.41 -29.82 -16.22
CA ARG A 25 15.85 -29.08 -17.39
C ARG A 25 14.74 -28.11 -17.81
N ASP A 26 14.58 -27.02 -17.07
CA ASP A 26 13.71 -25.91 -17.50
C ASP A 26 14.32 -25.25 -18.74
N PRO A 27 13.55 -25.00 -19.80
CA PRO A 27 14.08 -24.42 -21.02
C PRO A 27 14.53 -22.95 -20.80
N PRO A 28 15.63 -22.51 -21.44
CA PRO A 28 16.39 -21.33 -21.02
C PRO A 28 15.75 -19.98 -21.35
N TYR A 29 14.56 -19.95 -21.94
CA TYR A 29 13.99 -18.74 -22.54
C TYR A 29 13.04 -17.95 -21.65
N ASN A 30 12.85 -18.33 -20.38
CA ASN A 30 12.00 -17.56 -19.47
C ASN A 30 12.75 -16.46 -18.71
N LEU A 31 14.10 -16.38 -18.78
CA LEU A 31 14.88 -15.40 -18.02
C LEU A 31 14.94 -13.97 -18.60
N ASP A 32 14.20 -13.69 -19.67
CA ASP A 32 14.15 -12.37 -20.30
C ASP A 32 12.80 -11.64 -20.10
N LEU A 33 11.76 -12.34 -19.62
CA LEU A 33 10.45 -11.73 -19.38
C LEU A 33 10.43 -10.92 -18.07
N PRO A 34 9.70 -9.81 -17.95
CA PRO A 34 9.56 -9.12 -16.67
C PRO A 34 8.99 -10.05 -15.59
N ILE A 35 9.42 -9.89 -14.33
CA ILE A 35 9.08 -10.77 -13.19
C ILE A 35 7.56 -10.97 -13.07
N ALA A 36 6.77 -9.93 -13.37
CA ALA A 36 5.31 -9.95 -13.35
C ALA A 36 4.70 -10.98 -14.33
N LEU A 37 5.33 -11.19 -15.50
CA LEU A 37 4.88 -12.19 -16.48
C LEU A 37 5.38 -13.59 -16.15
N ARG A 38 6.57 -13.72 -15.54
CA ARG A 38 7.10 -15.03 -15.14
C ARG A 38 6.34 -15.67 -14.00
N LYS A 39 6.01 -14.89 -12.96
CA LYS A 39 5.42 -15.42 -11.72
C LYS A 39 3.90 -15.45 -11.71
N GLY A 40 3.24 -14.79 -12.67
CA GLY A 40 1.79 -14.63 -12.69
C GLY A 40 1.23 -13.90 -11.46
N ILE A 41 -0.08 -13.64 -11.46
CA ILE A 41 -0.77 -13.09 -10.29
C ILE A 41 -1.08 -14.23 -9.34
N ARG A 42 -0.45 -14.24 -8.16
CA ARG A 42 -0.76 -15.21 -7.11
C ARG A 42 -2.13 -14.88 -6.52
N THR A 43 -3.11 -15.76 -6.73
CA THR A 43 -4.39 -15.69 -6.00
C THR A 43 -4.32 -16.64 -4.81
N SER A 44 -4.15 -16.10 -3.60
CA SER A 44 -4.27 -16.91 -2.38
C SER A 44 -5.70 -16.83 -1.86
N LYS A 45 -6.52 -17.83 -2.18
CA LYS A 45 -7.78 -18.05 -1.47
C LYS A 45 -7.46 -18.89 -0.23
N SER A 46 -7.29 -18.24 0.92
CA SER A 46 -7.19 -18.95 2.18
C SER A 46 -8.55 -19.55 2.52
N THR A 47 -8.62 -20.86 2.75
CA THR A 47 -9.83 -21.55 3.24
C THR A 47 -10.23 -21.06 4.63
N TYR A 48 -9.27 -20.53 5.39
CA TYR A 48 -9.45 -20.06 6.76
C TYR A 48 -9.18 -18.56 6.81
N SER A 49 -10.23 -17.75 6.92
CA SER A 49 -10.08 -16.33 7.21
C SER A 49 -9.59 -16.16 8.65
N VAL A 50 -8.52 -15.40 8.85
CA VAL A 50 -8.06 -15.02 10.19
C VAL A 50 -9.18 -14.34 10.99
N ALA A 51 -10.07 -13.61 10.33
CA ALA A 51 -11.20 -12.94 10.98
C ALA A 51 -12.11 -13.90 11.77
N ASN A 52 -12.18 -15.19 11.39
CA ASN A 52 -12.97 -16.19 12.12
C ASN A 52 -12.34 -16.62 13.45
N PHE A 53 -11.07 -16.29 13.69
CA PHE A 53 -10.29 -16.71 14.85
C PHE A 53 -9.77 -15.54 15.69
N VAL A 54 -10.12 -14.29 15.34
CA VAL A 54 -9.77 -13.11 16.14
C VAL A 54 -10.82 -12.94 17.25
N SER A 55 -10.39 -13.05 18.51
CA SER A 55 -11.19 -12.67 19.68
C SER A 55 -10.56 -11.47 20.39
N TYR A 56 -11.43 -10.59 20.88
CA TYR A 56 -11.07 -9.40 21.65
C TYR A 56 -11.37 -9.56 23.15
N ASP A 57 -11.63 -10.78 23.63
CA ASP A 57 -12.10 -11.06 25.00
C ASP A 57 -11.01 -10.87 26.07
N HIS A 58 -9.74 -11.01 25.69
CA HIS A 58 -8.60 -10.81 26.58
C HIS A 58 -8.03 -9.38 26.55
N LEU A 59 -8.67 -8.48 25.81
CA LEU A 59 -8.26 -7.08 25.76
C LEU A 59 -8.93 -6.28 26.87
N SER A 60 -8.23 -5.26 27.38
CA SER A 60 -8.81 -4.36 28.37
C SER A 60 -10.04 -3.65 27.80
N SER A 61 -10.98 -3.27 28.68
CA SER A 61 -12.18 -2.53 28.26
C SER A 61 -11.84 -1.29 27.42
N THR A 62 -10.82 -0.54 27.83
CA THR A 62 -10.33 0.65 27.12
C THR A 62 -9.81 0.33 25.73
N PHE A 63 -9.11 -0.79 25.56
CA PHE A 63 -8.59 -1.19 24.26
C PHE A 63 -9.73 -1.69 23.35
N ARG A 64 -10.70 -2.43 23.90
CA ARG A 64 -11.91 -2.84 23.15
C ARG A 64 -12.70 -1.64 22.64
N SER A 65 -12.87 -0.59 23.46
CA SER A 65 -13.54 0.64 23.01
C SER A 65 -12.76 1.36 21.92
N MET A 66 -11.43 1.38 22.01
CA MET A 66 -10.57 1.97 20.97
C MET A 66 -10.70 1.23 19.64
N ILE A 67 -10.64 -0.11 19.65
CA ILE A 67 -10.81 -0.92 18.43
C ILE A 67 -12.20 -0.73 17.81
N ALA A 68 -13.26 -0.73 18.61
CA ALA A 68 -14.61 -0.46 18.11
C ALA A 68 -14.73 0.93 17.47
N SER A 69 -14.08 1.94 18.05
CA SER A 69 -14.02 3.29 17.47
C SER A 69 -13.30 3.30 16.12
N LEU A 70 -12.18 2.58 16.01
CA LEU A 70 -11.43 2.45 14.75
C LEU A 70 -12.26 1.77 13.66
N ASP A 71 -12.92 0.65 14.00
CA ASP A 71 -13.74 -0.13 13.06
C ASP A 71 -14.97 0.65 12.58
N SER A 72 -15.48 1.58 13.37
CA SER A 72 -16.60 2.45 12.97
C SER A 72 -16.22 3.53 11.95
N SER A 73 -14.92 3.79 11.75
CA SER A 73 -14.48 4.82 10.80
C SER A 73 -14.66 4.37 9.35
N SER A 74 -15.46 5.11 8.57
CA SER A 74 -15.70 4.80 7.17
C SER A 74 -14.63 5.42 6.27
N VAL A 75 -13.62 4.64 5.91
CA VAL A 75 -12.60 5.07 4.92
C VAL A 75 -13.20 4.93 3.51
N PRO A 76 -13.18 5.99 2.68
CA PRO A 76 -13.71 5.93 1.33
C PRO A 76 -12.90 4.97 0.48
N LYS A 77 -13.60 4.14 -0.31
CA LYS A 77 -12.97 3.19 -1.23
C LYS A 77 -12.81 3.78 -2.62
N THR A 78 -13.58 4.83 -2.92
CA THR A 78 -13.58 5.52 -4.21
C THR A 78 -13.37 7.01 -4.04
N VAL A 79 -12.81 7.64 -5.06
CA VAL A 79 -12.64 9.11 -5.10
C VAL A 79 -13.99 9.81 -5.02
N LYS A 80 -15.04 9.23 -5.62
CA LYS A 80 -16.40 9.79 -5.56
C LYS A 80 -16.94 9.83 -4.12
N GLU A 81 -16.73 8.78 -3.34
CA GLU A 81 -17.11 8.76 -1.92
C GLU A 81 -16.33 9.81 -1.12
N ALA A 82 -15.02 9.93 -1.37
CA ALA A 82 -14.18 10.93 -0.72
C ALA A 82 -14.63 12.36 -1.03
N LEU A 83 -14.90 12.67 -2.30
CA LEU A 83 -15.36 14.01 -2.72
C LEU A 83 -16.75 14.38 -2.18
N ASN A 84 -17.57 13.40 -1.82
CA ASN A 84 -18.88 13.65 -1.20
C ASN A 84 -18.79 13.96 0.31
N HIS A 85 -17.61 13.84 0.91
CA HIS A 85 -17.38 14.12 2.33
C HIS A 85 -16.41 15.31 2.47
N PRO A 86 -16.83 16.42 3.09
CA PRO A 86 -16.04 17.67 3.10
C PRO A 86 -14.63 17.47 3.68
N GLY A 87 -14.49 16.74 4.79
CA GLY A 87 -13.16 16.50 5.37
C GLY A 87 -12.21 15.69 4.47
N TRP A 88 -12.75 14.85 3.57
CA TRP A 88 -11.91 14.08 2.64
C TRP A 88 -11.59 14.90 1.39
N SER A 89 -12.53 15.72 0.89
CA SER A 89 -12.24 16.67 -0.18
C SER A 89 -11.19 17.70 0.22
N ASP A 90 -11.26 18.20 1.46
CA ASP A 90 -10.29 19.16 1.98
C ASP A 90 -8.90 18.53 2.08
N ALA A 91 -8.80 17.31 2.62
CA ALA A 91 -7.53 16.57 2.66
C ALA A 91 -6.94 16.31 1.26
N MET A 92 -7.77 16.07 0.24
CA MET A 92 -7.32 15.94 -1.15
C MET A 92 -6.77 17.27 -1.69
N LEU A 93 -7.45 18.38 -1.41
CA LEU A 93 -6.99 19.71 -1.84
C LEU A 93 -5.68 20.08 -1.15
N GLU A 94 -5.55 19.82 0.16
CA GLU A 94 -4.30 20.04 0.90
C GLU A 94 -3.12 19.28 0.29
N GLU A 95 -3.30 18.02 -0.11
CA GLU A 95 -2.22 17.25 -0.74
C GLU A 95 -1.85 17.82 -2.12
N ILE A 96 -2.82 18.27 -2.92
CA ILE A 96 -2.54 18.95 -4.20
C ILE A 96 -1.75 20.24 -3.98
N HIS A 97 -2.19 21.09 -3.05
CA HIS A 97 -1.49 22.33 -2.70
C HIS A 97 -0.07 22.04 -2.21
N ALA A 98 0.11 21.01 -1.38
CA ALA A 98 1.44 20.62 -0.91
C ALA A 98 2.36 20.17 -2.07
N LEU A 99 1.83 19.52 -3.11
CA LEU A 99 2.62 19.15 -4.29
C LEU A 99 3.06 20.37 -5.11
N GLU A 100 2.18 21.35 -5.25
CA GLU A 100 2.44 22.64 -5.92
C GLU A 100 3.50 23.46 -5.17
N ASP A 101 3.34 23.61 -3.85
CA ASP A 101 4.25 24.34 -2.97
C ASP A 101 5.65 23.72 -2.95
N ASN A 102 5.73 22.40 -2.99
CA ASN A 102 7.01 21.70 -3.03
C ASN A 102 7.65 21.69 -4.43
N HIS A 103 6.96 22.21 -5.45
CA HIS A 103 7.41 22.19 -6.85
C HIS A 103 7.84 20.79 -7.32
N THR A 104 7.13 19.76 -6.85
CA THR A 104 7.47 18.37 -7.15
C THR A 104 6.67 17.80 -8.33
N TRP A 105 5.62 18.52 -8.76
CA TRP A 105 4.69 18.10 -9.80
C TRP A 105 4.29 19.29 -10.67
N ASP A 106 4.27 19.05 -11.98
CA ASP A 106 3.71 19.96 -12.97
C ASP A 106 2.61 19.26 -13.75
N LEU A 107 1.50 19.95 -14.00
CA LEU A 107 0.44 19.47 -14.86
C LEU A 107 0.86 19.64 -16.33
N VAL A 108 1.03 18.53 -17.04
CA VAL A 108 1.45 18.53 -18.45
C VAL A 108 0.51 17.70 -19.31
N ASP A 109 0.36 18.10 -20.57
CA ASP A 109 -0.42 17.33 -21.54
C ASP A 109 0.23 15.97 -21.82
N LEU A 110 -0.60 14.96 -22.05
CA LEU A 110 -0.12 13.63 -22.41
C LEU A 110 0.61 13.71 -23.77
N PRO A 111 1.92 13.36 -23.83
CA PRO A 111 2.66 13.45 -25.07
C PRO A 111 2.11 12.48 -26.13
N LYS A 112 2.11 12.92 -27.39
CA LYS A 112 1.60 12.13 -28.52
C LYS A 112 2.30 10.76 -28.58
N GLY A 113 1.51 9.70 -28.74
CA GLY A 113 2.01 8.33 -28.84
C GLY A 113 2.48 7.71 -27.53
N LYS A 114 2.26 8.37 -26.38
CA LYS A 114 2.55 7.80 -25.06
C LYS A 114 1.28 7.29 -24.37
N LYS A 115 1.45 6.29 -23.51
CA LYS A 115 0.38 5.76 -22.65
C LYS A 115 0.47 6.45 -21.29
N LEU A 116 -0.67 6.92 -20.79
CA LEU A 116 -0.78 7.47 -19.44
C LEU A 116 -0.56 6.35 -18.41
N VAL A 117 0.25 6.63 -17.40
CA VAL A 117 0.36 5.77 -16.22
C VAL A 117 -0.73 6.18 -15.25
N GLY A 118 -1.59 5.25 -14.87
CA GLY A 118 -2.66 5.52 -13.90
C GLY A 118 -2.08 5.87 -12.53
N CYS A 119 -2.79 6.74 -11.81
CA CYS A 119 -2.57 7.02 -10.40
C CYS A 119 -3.81 6.63 -9.57
N LYS A 120 -3.62 6.42 -8.28
CA LYS A 120 -4.71 6.08 -7.35
C LYS A 120 -4.49 6.79 -6.02
N TRP A 121 -5.56 7.36 -5.47
CA TRP A 121 -5.60 7.93 -4.13
C TRP A 121 -5.65 6.84 -3.05
N VAL A 122 -4.98 7.08 -1.92
CA VAL A 122 -4.95 6.14 -0.78
C VAL A 122 -5.33 6.89 0.49
N PHE A 123 -6.58 6.71 0.89
CA PHE A 123 -7.15 7.41 2.04
C PHE A 123 -6.79 6.73 3.37
N MET A 124 -6.54 7.54 4.40
CA MET A 124 -6.19 7.06 5.73
C MET A 124 -6.69 8.02 6.81
N VAL A 125 -7.34 7.48 7.84
CA VAL A 125 -7.69 8.22 9.05
C VAL A 125 -6.50 8.14 10.02
N LYS A 126 -5.99 9.29 10.46
CA LYS A 126 -5.02 9.36 11.55
C LYS A 126 -5.78 9.57 12.84
N VAL A 127 -5.53 8.72 13.83
CA VAL A 127 -6.13 8.80 15.16
C VAL A 127 -5.09 9.22 16.20
N ASN A 128 -5.56 9.91 17.24
CA ASN A 128 -4.81 10.22 18.44
C ASN A 128 -4.77 9.01 19.40
N PRO A 129 -3.90 9.01 20.43
CA PRO A 129 -3.85 7.94 21.43
C PRO A 129 -5.15 7.73 22.23
N ASP A 130 -6.01 8.74 22.29
CA ASP A 130 -7.34 8.68 22.91
C ASP A 130 -8.41 8.08 21.99
N GLY A 131 -8.05 7.77 20.73
CA GLY A 131 -8.95 7.22 19.71
C GLY A 131 -9.72 8.26 18.89
N SER A 132 -9.57 9.55 19.19
CA SER A 132 -10.18 10.64 18.39
C SER A 132 -9.51 10.78 17.02
N VAL A 133 -10.26 11.27 16.02
CA VAL A 133 -9.69 11.55 14.69
C VAL A 133 -8.79 12.77 14.75
N ALA A 134 -7.50 12.57 14.52
CA ALA A 134 -6.50 13.63 14.48
C ALA A 134 -6.50 14.36 13.15
N ARG A 135 -6.50 13.61 12.03
CA ARG A 135 -6.63 14.16 10.67
C ARG A 135 -7.04 13.11 9.66
N LEU A 136 -7.61 13.56 8.55
CA LEU A 136 -7.80 12.76 7.35
C LEU A 136 -6.59 12.96 6.43
N LYS A 137 -6.15 11.89 5.75
CA LYS A 137 -5.04 11.95 4.80
C LYS A 137 -5.46 11.32 3.47
N ALA A 138 -5.33 12.08 2.39
CA ALA A 138 -5.52 11.61 1.02
C ALA A 138 -4.19 11.31 0.34
#